data_AF-A0A4Q3RGS5-F1
#
_entry.id   AF-A0A4Q3RGS5-F1
#
_cell.length_a   1.000
_cell.length_b   1.000
_cell.length_c   1.000
_cell.angle_alpha   90.00
_cell.angle_beta   90.00
_cell.angle_gamma   90.00
#
_symmetry.space_group_name_H-M   'P 1'
#
loop_
_entity.id
_entity.type
_entity.pdbx_description
1 polymer ?
#
loop_
_entity_poly.entity_id
_entity_poly.type
_entity_poly.pdbx_seq_one_letter_code
_entity_poly.pdbx_strand_id
1 'polypeptide(L)'
;MKNGVKLFISIAVPVAVGAVSGLFTRPEIDGWYQTIKKPSWQPPGWVFGPVWTTLYILMGIALYLVWKSNAPDKLKRTAVTLWIVQLVFNFFWSFIFFRQHQL
;
A
#
# COMPACT_ATOMS: atom_id res chain seq x y z
N MET A 1 18.98 14.87 -8.65
CA MET A 1 18.61 14.51 -7.26
C MET A 1 19.62 13.53 -6.68
N LYS A 2 20.08 13.76 -5.43
CA LYS A 2 20.90 12.78 -4.69
C LYS A 2 20.09 11.50 -4.45
N ASN A 3 20.78 10.36 -4.41
CA ASN A 3 20.14 9.05 -4.23
C ASN A 3 19.30 8.95 -2.95
N GLY A 4 19.73 9.60 -1.86
CA GLY A 4 18.97 9.65 -0.61
C GLY A 4 17.59 10.30 -0.76
N VAL A 5 17.47 11.42 -1.49
CA VAL A 5 16.16 12.07 -1.65
C VAL A 5 15.25 11.29 -2.59
N LYS A 6 15.81 10.61 -3.60
CA LYS A 6 15.02 9.69 -4.45
C LYS A 6 14.41 8.56 -3.61
N LEU A 7 15.21 7.92 -2.76
CA LEU A 7 14.74 6.85 -1.87
C LEU A 7 13.66 7.35 -0.91
N PHE A 8 13.89 8.50 -0.28
CA PHE A 8 12.92 9.10 0.63
C PHE A 8 11.59 9.37 -0.05
N ILE A 9 11.58 10.03 -1.21
CA ILE A 9 10.36 10.32 -1.97
C ILE A 9 9.65 9.01 -2.36
N SER A 10 10.39 8.03 -2.87
CA SER A 10 9.81 6.77 -3.30
C SER A 10 9.14 6.00 -2.17
N ILE A 11 9.63 6.08 -0.93
CA ILE A 11 9.02 5.46 0.26
C ILE A 11 7.89 6.31 0.83
N ALA A 12 8.04 7.63 0.88
CA ALA A 12 7.07 8.53 1.48
C ALA A 12 5.70 8.44 0.81
N VAL A 13 5.66 8.31 -0.52
CA VAL A 13 4.40 8.21 -1.29
C VAL A 13 3.55 6.99 -0.89
N PRO A 14 4.02 5.73 -1.02
CA PRO A 14 3.23 4.56 -0.65
C PRO A 14 2.88 4.53 0.85
N VAL A 15 3.78 4.98 1.72
CA VAL A 15 3.49 5.05 3.17
C VAL A 15 2.38 6.06 3.46
N ALA A 16 2.40 7.24 2.81
CA ALA A 16 1.33 8.22 2.95
C ALA A 16 -0.01 7.68 2.42
N VAL A 17 -0.01 7.01 1.26
CA VAL A 17 -1.19 6.33 0.73
C VAL A 17 -1.74 5.32 1.74
N GLY A 18 -0.87 4.48 2.31
CA GLY A 18 -1.24 3.51 3.34
C GLY A 18 -1.81 4.13 4.61
N ALA A 19 -1.21 5.23 5.08
CA ALA A 19 -1.70 5.96 6.24
C ALA A 19 -3.10 6.52 5.99
N VAL A 20 -3.33 7.16 4.84
CA VAL A 20 -4.64 7.71 4.46
C VAL A 20 -5.67 6.59 4.30
N SER A 21 -5.35 5.50 3.60
CA SER A 21 -6.21 4.31 3.52
C SER A 21 -6.60 3.80 4.91
N GLY A 22 -5.62 3.68 5.82
CA GLY A 22 -5.84 3.20 7.18
C GLY A 22 -6.78 4.09 8.01
N LEU A 23 -6.84 5.40 7.75
CA LEU A 23 -7.82 6.28 8.40
C LEU A 23 -9.26 5.93 8.03
N PHE A 24 -9.49 5.45 6.81
CA PHE A 24 -10.82 4.99 6.37
C PHE A 24 -11.13 3.57 6.85
N THR A 25 -10.12 2.70 6.96
CA THR A 25 -10.32 1.30 7.36
C THR A 25 -10.51 1.13 8.87
N ARG A 26 -9.82 1.92 9.70
CA ARG A 26 -9.83 1.76 11.17
C ARG A 26 -11.23 1.75 11.81
N PRO A 27 -12.12 2.71 11.53
CA PRO A 27 -13.46 2.72 12.13
C PRO A 27 -14.26 1.45 11.81
N GLU A 28 -14.12 0.94 10.59
CA GLU A 28 -14.80 -0.27 10.13
C GLU A 28 -14.21 -1.55 10.75
N ILE A 29 -12.90 -1.56 11.04
CA ILE A 29 -12.24 -2.66 11.76
C ILE A 29 -12.76 -2.78 13.20
N ASP A 30 -12.96 -1.65 13.89
CA ASP A 30 -13.43 -1.64 15.28
C ASP A 30 -14.95 -1.84 15.38
N GLY A 31 -15.69 -1.49 14.32
CA GLY A 31 -17.14 -1.64 14.21
C GLY A 31 -17.56 -2.91 13.47
N TRP A 32 -18.02 -2.74 12.23
CA TRP A 32 -18.65 -3.79 11.42
C TRP A 32 -17.79 -5.06 11.30
N TYR A 33 -16.48 -4.92 11.12
CA TYR A 33 -15.58 -6.06 10.95
C TYR A 33 -15.51 -7.01 12.17
N GLN A 34 -15.86 -6.52 13.37
CA GLN A 34 -15.96 -7.38 14.56
C GLN A 34 -17.21 -8.27 14.55
N THR A 35 -18.24 -7.89 13.79
CA THR A 35 -19.50 -8.64 13.70
C THR A 35 -19.44 -9.82 12.74
N ILE A 36 -18.42 -9.86 11.88
CA ILE A 36 -18.25 -10.90 10.86
C ILE A 36 -17.68 -12.18 11.49
N LYS A 37 -18.23 -13.33 11.10
CA LYS A 37 -17.66 -14.64 11.43
C LYS A 37 -16.36 -14.84 10.65
N LYS A 38 -15.26 -14.71 11.38
CA LYS A 38 -13.90 -14.86 10.85
C LYS A 38 -13.43 -16.31 10.95
N PRO A 39 -12.66 -16.83 9.96
CA PRO A 39 -12.09 -18.16 10.05
C PRO A 39 -11.04 -18.23 11.17
N SER A 40 -10.87 -19.41 11.78
CA SER A 40 -9.97 -19.63 12.92
C SER A 40 -8.49 -19.41 12.60
N TRP A 41 -8.10 -19.45 11.33
CA TRP A 41 -6.73 -19.24 10.85
C TRP A 41 -6.40 -17.78 10.53
N GLN A 42 -7.34 -16.85 10.74
CA GLN A 42 -7.07 -15.43 10.52
C GLN A 42 -6.00 -14.93 11.51
N PRO A 43 -4.95 -14.22 11.04
CA PRO A 43 -3.98 -13.60 11.93
C PRO A 43 -4.62 -12.58 12.88
N PRO A 44 -4.04 -12.37 14.07
CA PRO A 44 -4.48 -11.29 14.96
C PRO A 44 -4.48 -9.92 14.29
N GLY A 45 -5.46 -9.07 14.62
CA GLY A 45 -5.64 -7.75 13.99
C GLY A 45 -4.41 -6.84 14.05
N TRP A 46 -3.61 -6.93 15.11
CA TRP A 46 -2.40 -6.13 15.27
C TRP A 46 -1.31 -6.47 14.23
N VAL A 47 -1.31 -7.68 13.66
CA VAL A 47 -0.32 -8.13 12.66
C VAL A 47 -0.46 -7.36 11.34
N PHE A 48 -1.69 -6.93 11.00
CA PHE A 48 -1.96 -6.23 9.76
C PHE A 48 -1.20 -4.90 9.65
N GLY A 49 -1.04 -4.16 10.76
CA GLY A 49 -0.31 -2.89 10.78
C GLY A 49 1.15 -3.04 10.31
N PRO A 50 1.99 -3.82 11.01
CA PRO A 50 3.38 -4.06 10.62
C PRO A 50 3.54 -4.65 9.22
N VAL A 51 2.67 -5.58 8.82
CA VAL A 51 2.70 -6.19 7.48
C VAL A 51 2.46 -5.12 6.41
N TRP A 52 1.40 -4.32 6.53
CA TRP A 52 1.11 -3.27 5.56
C TRP A 52 2.19 -2.19 5.52
N THR A 53 2.71 -1.74 6.67
CA THR A 53 3.82 -0.79 6.71
C THR A 53 5.06 -1.35 5.98
N THR A 54 5.39 -2.61 6.21
CA THR A 54 6.51 -3.28 5.52
C THR A 54 6.27 -3.32 4.01
N LEU A 55 5.07 -3.70 3.58
CA LEU A 55 4.71 -3.75 2.16
C LEU A 55 4.83 -2.36 1.49
N TYR A 56 4.34 -1.30 2.13
CA TYR A 56 4.45 0.06 1.58
C TYR A 56 5.90 0.54 1.47
N ILE A 57 6.76 0.20 2.43
CA ILE A 57 8.20 0.47 2.35
C ILE A 57 8.81 -0.28 1.17
N LEU A 58 8.48 -1.57 1.00
CA LEU A 58 8.98 -2.38 -0.11
C LEU A 58 8.51 -1.87 -1.48
N MET A 59 7.27 -1.40 -1.59
CA MET A 59 6.76 -0.74 -2.80
C MET A 59 7.58 0.52 -3.14
N GLY A 60 7.98 1.29 -2.14
CA GLY A 60 8.84 2.45 -2.33
C GLY A 60 10.26 2.09 -2.72
N ILE A 61 10.84 1.06 -2.10
CA ILE A 61 12.15 0.53 -2.49
C ILE A 61 12.12 0.03 -3.94
N ALA A 62 11.05 -0.65 -4.36
CA ALA A 62 10.88 -1.11 -5.74
C ALA A 62 10.90 0.06 -6.74
N LEU A 63 10.15 1.13 -6.47
CA LEU A 63 10.18 2.35 -7.30
C LEU A 63 11.59 2.97 -7.36
N TYR A 64 12.28 3.04 -6.21
CA TYR A 64 13.64 3.56 -6.14
C TYR A 64 14.61 2.73 -7.01
N LEU A 65 14.51 1.40 -6.97
CA LEU A 65 15.33 0.50 -7.79
C LEU A 65 15.08 0.68 -9.28
N VAL A 66 13.81 0.84 -9.69
CA VAL A 66 13.46 1.17 -11.09
C VAL A 66 14.13 2.48 -11.52
N TRP A 67 14.09 3.49 -10.66
CA TRP A 67 14.66 4.81 -10.95
C TRP A 67 16.19 4.80 -11.07
N LYS A 68 16.86 3.90 -10.35
CA LYS A 68 18.32 3.74 -10.36
C LYS A 68 18.83 2.73 -11.40
N SER A 69 17.92 1.99 -12.03
CA SER A 69 18.28 0.97 -13.02
C SER A 69 18.85 1.59 -14.29
N ASN A 70 19.65 0.81 -15.03
CA ASN A 70 20.11 1.16 -16.38
C ASN A 70 19.12 0.71 -17.47
N ALA A 71 17.88 0.37 -17.09
CA ALA A 71 16.86 -0.07 -18.03
C ALA A 71 16.50 1.05 -19.05
N PRO A 72 16.05 0.68 -20.25
CA PRO A 72 15.55 1.64 -21.24
C PRO A 72 14.42 2.50 -20.66
N ASP A 73 14.38 3.78 -21.04
CA ASP A 73 13.39 4.73 -20.50
C ASP A 73 11.94 4.30 -20.76
N LYS A 74 11.68 3.65 -21.91
CA LYS A 74 10.37 3.07 -22.23
C LYS A 74 9.94 2.05 -21.16
N LEU A 75 10.84 1.15 -20.77
CA LEU A 75 10.56 0.12 -19.78
C LEU A 75 10.36 0.72 -18.38
N LYS A 76 11.19 1.71 -18.01
CA LYS A 76 11.04 2.44 -16.75
C LYS A 76 9.68 3.13 -16.66
N ARG A 77 9.25 3.81 -17.73
CA ARG A 77 7.93 4.46 -17.79
C ARG A 77 6.81 3.44 -17.60
N THR A 78 6.87 2.30 -18.30
CA THR A 78 5.88 1.23 -18.12
C THR A 78 5.84 0.72 -16.68
N ALA A 79 7.00 0.46 -16.07
CA ALA A 79 7.08 0.00 -14.68
C ALA A 79 6.49 1.03 -13.70
N VAL A 80 6.79 2.32 -13.89
CA VAL A 80 6.23 3.41 -13.06
C VAL A 80 4.71 3.51 -13.25
N THR A 81 4.21 3.41 -14.49
CA THR A 81 2.76 3.42 -14.74
C THR A 81 2.07 2.26 -14.02
N LEU A 82 2.61 1.04 -14.13
CA LEU A 82 2.05 -0.13 -13.44
C LEU A 82 2.09 0.04 -11.91
N TRP A 83 3.18 0.60 -11.39
CA TRP A 83 3.30 0.91 -9.95
C TRP A 83 2.25 1.93 -9.49
N ILE A 84 2.00 3.00 -10.27
CA ILE A 84 0.95 3.98 -9.97
C ILE A 84 -0.42 3.30 -9.98
N VAL A 85 -0.73 2.53 -11.03
CA VAL A 85 -2.00 1.81 -11.15
C VAL A 85 -2.19 0.87 -9.96
N GLN A 86 -1.16 0.11 -9.59
CA GLN A 86 -1.18 -0.78 -8.43
C GLN A 86 -1.47 -0.01 -7.13
N LEU A 87 -0.84 1.14 -6.90
CA LEU A 87 -1.12 1.96 -5.71
C LEU A 87 -2.53 2.55 -5.70
N VAL A 88 -3.05 2.97 -6.85
CA VAL A 88 -4.43 3.47 -6.97
C VAL A 88 -5.42 2.37 -6.59
N PHE A 89 -5.27 1.16 -7.13
CA PHE A 89 -6.10 0.02 -6.74
C PHE A 89 -5.94 -0.32 -5.26
N ASN A 90 -4.71 -0.28 -4.75
CA ASN A 90 -4.44 -0.54 -3.33
C ASN A 90 -5.14 0.47 -2.41
N PHE A 91 -5.17 1.75 -2.78
CA PHE A 91 -5.91 2.78 -2.06
C PHE A 91 -7.42 2.52 -2.07
N PHE A 92 -8.00 2.32 -3.27
CA PHE A 92 -9.43 2.13 -3.42
C PHE A 92 -9.95 0.83 -2.81
N TRP A 93 -9.11 -0.20 -2.64
CA TRP A 93 -9.49 -1.44 -1.97
C TRP A 93 -10.10 -1.18 -0.58
N SER A 94 -9.48 -0.32 0.23
CA SER A 94 -10.00 0.01 1.56
C SER A 94 -11.40 0.62 1.48
N PHE A 95 -11.63 1.51 0.53
CA PHE A 95 -12.93 2.14 0.33
C PHE A 95 -13.99 1.17 -0.21
N ILE A 96 -13.64 0.33 -1.19
CA ILE A 96 -14.61 -0.58 -1.82
C ILE A 96 -15.08 -1.62 -0.81
N PHE A 97 -14.17 -2.25 -0.08
CA PHE A 97 -14.52 -3.40 0.77
C PHE A 97 -15.04 -2.99 2.15
N PHE A 98 -14.39 -2.03 2.82
CA PHE A 98 -14.77 -1.65 4.18
C PHE A 98 -15.93 -0.67 4.19
N ARG A 99 -16.04 0.28 3.25
CA ARG A 99 -17.19 1.20 3.24
C ARG A 99 -18.48 0.52 2.79
N GLN A 100 -18.40 -0.48 1.92
CA GLN A 100 -19.59 -1.18 1.42
C GLN A 100 -19.95 -2.41 2.26
N HIS A 101 -19.17 -2.73 3.30
CA HIS A 101 -19.36 -3.93 4.12
C HIS A 101 -19.39 -5.23 3.31
N GLN A 102 -18.48 -5.39 2.35
CA GLN A 102 -18.47 -6.51 1.38
C GLN A 102 -17.30 -7.50 1.57
N LEU A 103 -16.96 -7.85 2.82
CA LEU A 103 -15.92 -8.84 3.16
C LEU A 103 -16.50 -10.22 3.46
#